data_AF-A0A4Q3J3H5-F1
#
_entry.id   AF-A0A4Q3J3H5-F1
#
_cell.length_a   1.000
_cell.length_b   1.000
_cell.length_c   1.000
_cell.angle_alpha   90.00
_cell.angle_beta   90.00
_cell.angle_gamma   90.00
#
_symmetry.space_group_name_H-M   'P 1'
#
loop_
_entity.id
_entity.type
_entity.pdbx_description
1 polymer ?
#
loop_
_entity_poly.entity_id
_entity_poly.type
_entity_poly.pdbx_seq_one_letter_code
_entity_poly.pdbx_strand_id
1 'polypeptide(L)'
;IDGLDEAISIADETEYGMAVALVTNDLGAVLRFTRETQHGIVKVNGPTTGVAINAPFGGFKHSSNQTAKEQGGATVMDFYTRIKSIYLSA
;
A
#
# COMPACT_ATOMS: atom_id res chain seq x y z
N ILE A 1 -9.07 14.55 16.40
CA ILE A 1 -8.78 14.69 14.97
C ILE A 1 -9.33 16.02 14.47
N ASP A 2 -8.46 17.02 14.48
CA ASP A 2 -8.66 18.34 13.92
C ASP A 2 -7.95 18.42 12.56
N GLY A 3 -8.73 18.32 11.49
CA GLY A 3 -8.22 18.42 10.13
C GLY A 3 -7.50 17.18 9.59
N LEU A 4 -6.98 17.32 8.37
CA LEU A 4 -6.40 16.24 7.59
C LEU A 4 -5.03 15.78 8.10
N ASP A 5 -4.22 16.71 8.62
CA ASP A 5 -2.85 16.46 9.08
C ASP A 5 -2.86 15.51 10.29
N GLU A 6 -3.70 15.80 11.28
CA GLU A 6 -3.86 14.93 12.45
C GLU A 6 -4.45 13.57 12.04
N ALA A 7 -5.37 13.55 11.06
CA ALA A 7 -5.96 12.31 10.56
C ALA A 7 -4.93 11.39 9.90
N ILE A 8 -4.03 11.95 9.07
CA ILE A 8 -2.93 11.20 8.45
C ILE A 8 -1.96 10.71 9.52
N SER A 9 -1.58 11.58 10.45
CA SER A 9 -0.66 11.22 11.54
C SER A 9 -1.20 10.05 12.36
N ILE A 10 -2.47 10.10 12.77
CA ILE A 10 -3.10 9.02 13.55
C ILE A 10 -3.25 7.75 12.71
N ALA A 11 -3.64 7.86 11.44
CA ALA A 11 -3.76 6.70 10.56
C ALA A 11 -2.41 5.98 10.39
N ASP A 12 -1.32 6.72 10.35
CA ASP A 12 0.03 6.18 10.22
C ASP A 12 0.68 5.82 11.57
N GLU A 13 0.05 6.10 12.72
CA GLU A 13 0.54 5.77 14.07
C GLU A 13 0.35 4.29 14.45
N THR A 14 0.39 3.40 13.46
CA THR A 14 0.33 1.95 13.66
C THR A 14 1.53 1.28 13.00
N GLU A 15 1.97 0.16 13.57
CA GLU A 15 3.02 -0.69 13.00
C GLU A 15 2.61 -1.30 11.64
N TYR A 16 1.32 -1.26 11.31
CA TYR A 16 0.74 -1.84 10.11
C TYR A 16 0.36 -0.75 9.10
N GLY A 17 0.33 -1.15 7.82
CA GLY A 17 0.07 -0.26 6.68
C GLY A 17 -0.61 -0.99 5.53
N MET A 18 -1.62 -1.81 5.81
CA MET A 18 -2.28 -2.64 4.78
C MET A 18 -3.25 -1.82 3.92
N ALA A 19 -4.38 -1.43 4.50
CA ALA A 19 -5.46 -0.75 3.80
C ALA A 19 -5.99 0.40 4.64
N VAL A 20 -6.29 1.52 3.99
CA VAL A 20 -6.89 2.71 4.61
C VAL A 20 -7.95 3.31 3.69
N ALA A 21 -8.94 3.98 4.27
CA ALA A 21 -9.99 4.65 3.52
C ALA A 21 -10.17 6.11 3.96
N LEU A 22 -10.36 7.00 2.98
CA LEU A 22 -10.77 8.38 3.18
C LEU A 22 -12.18 8.57 2.62
N VAL A 23 -13.08 9.13 3.43
CA VAL A 23 -14.42 9.52 3.00
C VAL A 23 -14.50 11.04 2.96
N THR A 24 -14.59 11.60 1.76
CA THR A 24 -14.64 13.05 1.55
C THR A 24 -15.16 13.40 0.15
N ASN A 25 -15.62 14.64 -0.01
CA ASN A 25 -15.91 15.25 -1.32
C ASN A 25 -14.81 16.22 -1.78
N ASP A 26 -13.79 16.46 -0.94
CA ASP A 26 -12.67 17.35 -1.25
C ASP A 26 -11.57 16.61 -2.00
N LEU A 27 -11.41 16.92 -3.29
CA LEU A 27 -10.36 16.34 -4.13
C LEU A 27 -8.94 16.73 -3.67
N GLY A 28 -8.75 17.92 -3.12
CA GLY A 28 -7.46 18.35 -2.56
C GLY A 28 -7.05 17.47 -1.38
N ALA A 29 -8.00 17.16 -0.50
CA ALA A 29 -7.80 16.21 0.60
C ALA A 29 -7.47 14.80 0.08
N VAL A 30 -8.17 14.32 -0.96
CA VAL A 30 -7.89 13.01 -1.57
C VAL A 30 -6.45 12.93 -2.10
N LEU A 31 -6.04 13.90 -2.91
CA LEU A 31 -4.71 13.91 -3.52
C LEU A 31 -3.60 14.01 -2.47
N ARG A 32 -3.84 14.77 -1.39
CA ARG A 32 -2.89 14.90 -0.30
C ARG A 32 -2.80 13.61 0.53
N PHE A 33 -3.94 13.10 0.96
CA PHE A 33 -4.03 11.87 1.76
C PHE A 33 -3.38 10.67 1.06
N THR A 34 -3.72 10.45 -0.21
CA THR A 34 -3.18 9.34 -1.02
C THR A 34 -1.67 9.42 -1.23
N ARG A 35 -1.08 10.61 -1.16
CA ARG A 35 0.37 10.81 -1.29
C ARG A 35 1.10 10.63 0.03
N GLU A 36 0.51 11.09 1.13
CA GLU A 36 1.20 11.18 2.42
C GLU A 36 1.07 9.89 3.24
N THR A 37 -0.08 9.19 3.17
CA THR A 37 -0.32 8.00 4.00
C THR A 37 0.61 6.82 3.67
N GLN A 38 1.06 6.12 4.71
CA GLN A 38 1.94 4.95 4.59
C GLN A 38 1.15 3.63 4.55
N HIS A 39 0.24 3.51 3.58
CA HIS A 39 -0.56 2.31 3.36
C HIS A 39 -0.44 1.79 1.92
N GLY A 40 -0.39 0.47 1.78
CA GLY A 40 -0.25 -0.16 0.46
C GLY A 40 -1.53 -0.13 -0.39
N ILE A 41 -2.69 0.01 0.24
CA ILE A 41 -4.00 0.11 -0.41
C ILE A 41 -4.74 1.33 0.15
N VAL A 42 -5.10 2.28 -0.72
CA VAL A 42 -5.90 3.45 -0.35
C VAL A 42 -7.24 3.40 -1.07
N LYS A 43 -8.33 3.58 -0.32
CA LYS A 43 -9.70 3.64 -0.83
C LYS A 43 -10.28 5.03 -0.61
N VAL A 44 -10.99 5.56 -1.59
CA VAL A 44 -11.71 6.84 -1.46
C VAL A 44 -13.19 6.55 -1.58
N ASN A 45 -13.98 6.97 -0.59
CA ASN A 45 -15.42 6.76 -0.54
C ASN A 45 -15.83 5.28 -0.69
N GLY A 46 -15.05 4.38 -0.11
CA GLY A 46 -15.29 2.94 -0.14
C GLY A 46 -14.74 2.25 1.11
N PRO A 47 -15.20 1.01 1.40
CA PRO A 47 -14.72 0.25 2.55
C PRO A 47 -13.24 -0.13 2.38
N THR A 48 -12.55 -0.36 3.50
CA THR A 48 -11.17 -0.88 3.51
C THR A 48 -11.08 -2.33 3.03
N THR A 49 -12.19 -3.06 3.06
CA THR A 49 -12.30 -4.43 2.56
C THR A 49 -12.60 -4.46 1.05
N GLY A 50 -12.38 -5.62 0.45
CA GLY A 50 -12.65 -5.83 -0.97
C GLY A 50 -11.51 -5.30 -1.84
N VAL A 51 -10.74 -6.23 -2.41
CA VAL A 51 -9.62 -5.92 -3.30
C VAL A 51 -9.85 -6.54 -4.65
N ALA A 52 -9.52 -5.79 -5.71
CA ALA A 52 -9.63 -6.29 -7.06
C ALA A 52 -8.58 -7.39 -7.27
N ILE A 53 -9.02 -8.57 -7.71
CA ILE A 53 -8.17 -9.77 -7.81
C ILE A 53 -6.97 -9.55 -8.73
N ASN A 54 -7.14 -8.71 -9.76
CA ASN A 54 -6.12 -8.40 -10.76
C ASN A 54 -5.23 -7.20 -10.41
N ALA A 55 -5.60 -6.39 -9.41
CA ALA A 55 -4.81 -5.24 -8.99
C ALA A 55 -3.68 -5.68 -8.03
N PRO A 56 -2.54 -4.98 -8.02
CA PRO A 56 -1.48 -5.25 -7.05
C PRO A 56 -1.99 -5.14 -5.61
N PHE A 57 -1.79 -6.19 -4.82
CA PHE A 57 -2.13 -6.27 -3.40
C PHE A 57 -0.86 -6.36 -2.57
N GLY A 58 -0.84 -5.65 -1.44
CA GLY A 58 0.24 -5.72 -0.46
C GLY A 58 0.37 -4.41 0.29
N GLY A 59 0.60 -4.52 1.60
CA GLY A 59 0.72 -3.38 2.50
C GLY A 59 2.12 -2.76 2.53
N PHE A 60 2.31 -1.82 3.45
CA PHE A 60 3.61 -1.30 3.88
C PHE A 60 3.86 -1.65 5.35
N LYS A 61 5.01 -1.21 5.89
CA LYS A 61 5.42 -1.45 7.30
C LYS A 61 5.41 -2.95 7.64
N HIS A 62 4.85 -3.35 8.78
CA HIS A 62 4.73 -4.75 9.18
C HIS A 62 3.62 -5.52 8.45
N SER A 63 2.89 -4.88 7.52
CA SER A 63 1.87 -5.55 6.71
C SER A 63 2.43 -6.26 5.47
N SER A 64 3.69 -6.04 5.10
CA SER A 64 4.36 -6.68 3.96
C SER A 64 5.88 -6.47 4.03
N ASN A 65 6.64 -7.06 3.10
CA ASN A 65 8.08 -6.80 2.94
C ASN A 65 8.41 -5.44 2.28
N GLN A 66 7.39 -4.64 1.95
CA GLN A 66 7.50 -3.30 1.32
C GLN A 66 8.12 -3.27 -0.08
N THR A 67 8.56 -4.40 -0.63
CA THR A 67 9.29 -4.46 -1.90
C THR A 67 8.42 -4.92 -3.07
N ALA A 68 7.71 -6.04 -2.91
CA ALA A 68 6.93 -6.64 -4.00
C ALA A 68 5.52 -6.92 -3.52
N LYS A 69 4.55 -6.74 -4.41
CA LYS A 69 3.13 -6.99 -4.14
C LYS A 69 2.85 -8.49 -4.24
N GLU A 70 2.17 -9.06 -3.24
CA GLU A 70 1.98 -10.51 -3.11
C GLU A 70 0.93 -11.09 -4.06
N GLN A 71 0.09 -10.24 -4.64
CA GLN A 71 -0.95 -10.67 -5.57
C GLN A 71 -1.18 -9.60 -6.64
N GLY A 72 -1.49 -10.03 -7.87
CA GLY A 72 -1.93 -9.15 -8.95
C GLY A 72 -0.85 -8.20 -9.49
N GLY A 73 -1.10 -7.67 -10.68
CA GLY A 73 -0.18 -6.75 -11.36
C GLY A 73 1.14 -7.36 -11.83
N ALA A 74 2.00 -6.49 -12.39
CA ALA A 74 3.22 -6.90 -13.06
C ALA A 74 4.34 -7.37 -12.12
N THR A 75 4.35 -6.91 -10.86
CA THR A 75 5.41 -7.18 -9.89
C THR A 75 5.18 -8.45 -9.06
N VAL A 76 4.08 -9.18 -9.29
CA VAL A 76 3.74 -10.37 -8.49
C VAL A 76 4.81 -11.45 -8.56
N MET A 77 5.47 -11.60 -9.71
CA MET A 77 6.53 -12.60 -9.89
C MET A 77 7.78 -12.27 -9.05
N ASP A 78 8.04 -11.00 -8.79
CA ASP A 78 9.17 -10.56 -7.94
C ASP A 78 8.97 -11.00 -6.48
N PHE A 79 7.71 -11.19 -6.04
CA PHE A 79 7.41 -11.70 -4.71
C PHE A 79 7.70 -13.21 -4.59
N TYR A 80 7.36 -13.98 -5.64
CA TYR A 80 7.45 -15.45 -5.62
C TYR A 80 8.77 -16.01 -6.16
N THR A 81 9.62 -15.18 -6.76
CA THR A 81 10.88 -15.61 -7.36
C THR A 81 12.07 -14.86 -6.76
N ARG A 82 13.27 -15.41 -6.93
CA ARG A 82 14.53 -14.77 -6.50
C ARG A 82 15.54 -14.84 -7.63
N ILE A 83 16.22 -13.73 -7.89
CA ILE A 83 17.29 -13.68 -8.88
C ILE A 83 18.57 -14.27 -8.28
N LYS A 84 19.21 -15.18 -9.01
CA LYS A 84 20.50 -15.79 -8.64
C LYS A 84 21.47 -15.69 -9.80
N SER A 85 22.61 -15.03 -9.57
CA SER A 85 23.72 -14.99 -10.54
C SER A 85 24.71 -16.12 -10.24
N ILE A 86 25.16 -16.83 -11.28
CA ILE A 86 26.11 -17.96 -11.16
C ILE A 86 27.26 -17.70 -12.14
N TYR A 87 28.48 -17.74 -11.62
CA TYR A 87 29.72 -17.66 -12.40
C TYR A 87 30.39 -19.03 -12.36
N LEU A 88 30.82 -19.52 -13.52
CA LEU A 88 31.55 -20.78 -13.66
C LEU A 88 32.91 -20.49 -14.28
N SER A 89 33.99 -20.91 -13.62
CA SER A 89 35.34 -20.96 -14.22
C SER A 89 35.66 -22.41 -14.56
N ALA A 90 36.21 -22.62 -15.76
CA ALA A 90 36.88 -23.86 -16.13
C ALA A 90 38.29 -23.89 -15.54
#